data_AF-A0A0C4YEQ8-F1
#
_entry.id   AF-A0A0C4YEQ8-F1
#
_cell.length_a   1.000
_cell.length_b   1.000
_cell.length_c   1.000
_cell.angle_alpha   90.00
_cell.angle_beta   90.00
_cell.angle_gamma   90.00
#
_symmetry.space_group_name_H-M   'P 1'
#
loop_
_entity.id
_entity.type
_entity.pdbx_description
1 polymer ?
#
loop_
_entity_poly.entity_id
_entity_poly.type
_entity_poly.pdbx_seq_one_letter_code
_entity_poly.pdbx_strand_id
1 'polypeptide(L)'
;MRSFQLSVLAACAMTSGCAAIVSGTNQLVSVETRKDDQPVEGASCKLVNSKGTYYVNTPGTVTINRAYGDLSVRCDKQEMEAGLATVKSTTKAMAFGNILFGGAIGVAVDTASGAAYDYPEVIMVRMGTNSIVSIPTVAGGMGHTEVSLPAPSGYADINNVDAVPYARARRGYTEYLARKAPKAFVLADGGHYAFWSNNKDAIERAMGQCRDKKFTACRLYAYDDIVVWPRDARTTQRVAAKDVSPGVAGNAAPPAGDTPALTGGAGQALNR
;
A
#
# COMPACT_ATOMS: atom_id res chain seq x y z
N MET A 1 -55.03 -40.23 50.12
CA MET A 1 -54.33 -41.51 49.91
C MET A 1 -53.66 -41.40 48.54
N ARG A 2 -52.36 -41.05 48.44
CA ARG A 2 -51.20 -41.96 48.19
C ARG A 2 -51.52 -42.98 47.08
N SER A 3 -50.87 -42.97 45.90
CA SER A 3 -49.49 -43.43 45.63
C SER A 3 -49.15 -43.14 44.13
N PHE A 4 -47.99 -42.55 43.75
CA PHE A 4 -46.74 -43.24 43.31
C PHE A 4 -46.94 -44.10 42.02
N GLN A 5 -46.22 -44.06 40.89
CA GLN A 5 -44.87 -43.63 40.49
C GLN A 5 -44.64 -43.72 38.96
N LEU A 6 -43.56 -43.06 38.52
CA LEU A 6 -42.63 -43.39 37.40
C LEU A 6 -43.14 -43.47 35.95
N SER A 7 -42.71 -42.50 35.15
CA SER A 7 -41.95 -42.75 33.91
C SER A 7 -41.10 -41.52 33.56
N VAL A 8 -40.02 -41.35 34.30
CA VAL A 8 -38.85 -40.57 33.89
C VAL A 8 -37.86 -41.59 33.34
N LEU A 9 -37.67 -41.67 32.01
CA LEU A 9 -36.44 -42.20 31.41
C LEU A 9 -36.38 -41.95 29.89
N ALA A 10 -35.19 -41.56 29.45
CA ALA A 10 -34.67 -41.57 28.07
C ALA A 10 -35.23 -40.49 27.12
N ALA A 11 -34.44 -39.60 26.53
CA ALA A 11 -33.05 -39.76 26.13
C ALA A 11 -32.31 -38.41 26.20
N CYS A 12 -31.33 -38.33 27.12
CA CYS A 12 -30.18 -37.46 26.97
C CYS A 12 -29.35 -37.99 25.80
N ALA A 13 -29.80 -37.75 24.57
CA ALA A 13 -29.04 -37.99 23.36
C ALA A 13 -27.91 -36.95 23.30
N MET A 14 -26.77 -37.36 23.84
CA MET A 14 -25.40 -37.01 23.45
C MET A 14 -25.31 -36.04 22.27
N THR A 15 -25.39 -34.74 22.54
CA THR A 15 -24.74 -33.75 21.69
C THR A 15 -23.30 -33.65 22.15
N SER A 16 -22.47 -34.62 21.75
CA SER A 16 -21.02 -34.44 21.71
C SER A 16 -20.66 -33.46 20.60
N GLY A 17 -21.15 -32.22 20.73
CA GLY A 17 -20.60 -31.11 19.99
C GLY A 17 -19.22 -30.86 20.56
N CYS A 18 -18.17 -31.31 19.87
CA CYS A 18 -16.86 -30.68 19.98
C CYS A 18 -17.04 -29.24 19.49
N ALA A 19 -17.58 -28.37 20.34
CA ALA A 19 -17.62 -26.94 20.10
C ALA A 19 -16.16 -26.48 20.17
N ALA A 20 -15.49 -26.51 19.03
CA ALA A 20 -14.29 -25.73 18.85
C ALA A 20 -14.72 -24.26 18.90
N ILE A 21 -14.83 -23.72 20.12
CA ILE A 21 -14.78 -22.29 20.35
C ILE A 21 -13.35 -21.90 20.02
N VAL A 22 -13.02 -21.88 18.73
CA VAL A 22 -11.87 -21.15 18.24
C VAL A 22 -12.20 -19.71 18.55
N SER A 23 -11.59 -19.20 19.61
CA SER A 23 -11.76 -17.85 20.12
C SER A 23 -11.88 -16.86 18.96
N GLY A 24 -12.98 -16.09 18.92
CA GLY A 24 -13.24 -15.11 17.85
C GLY A 24 -12.11 -14.08 17.69
N THR A 25 -11.19 -13.98 18.64
CA THR A 25 -10.03 -13.08 18.63
C THR A 25 -8.77 -13.65 17.99
N ASN A 26 -8.71 -14.94 17.68
CA ASN A 26 -7.52 -15.57 17.09
C ASN A 26 -7.80 -15.98 15.65
N GLN A 27 -6.76 -15.93 14.82
CA GLN A 27 -6.84 -16.40 13.44
C GLN A 27 -5.54 -17.07 13.02
N LEU A 28 -5.66 -18.05 12.13
CA LEU A 28 -4.56 -18.72 11.49
C LEU A 28 -4.19 -17.95 10.22
N VAL A 29 -2.91 -17.65 10.02
CA VAL A 29 -2.43 -16.95 8.83
C VAL A 29 -1.21 -17.64 8.26
N SER A 30 -1.24 -17.88 6.96
CA SER A 30 -0.12 -18.40 6.18
C SER A 30 0.69 -17.26 5.59
N VAL A 31 2.01 -17.34 5.67
CA VAL A 31 2.95 -16.37 5.12
C VAL A 31 3.80 -17.04 4.06
N GLU A 32 3.82 -16.43 2.88
CA GLU A 32 4.64 -16.84 1.74
C GLU A 32 5.54 -15.68 1.33
N THR A 33 6.74 -15.99 0.84
CA THR A 33 7.68 -14.99 0.33
C THR A 33 7.99 -15.22 -1.14
N ARG A 34 8.07 -14.14 -1.91
CA ARG A 34 8.43 -14.18 -3.34
C ARG A 34 9.43 -13.07 -3.71
N LYS A 35 10.20 -13.29 -4.76
CA LYS A 35 11.04 -12.28 -5.42
C LYS A 35 10.95 -12.47 -6.93
N ASP A 36 10.60 -11.42 -7.68
CA ASP A 36 10.41 -11.49 -9.14
C ASP A 36 9.53 -12.69 -9.55
N ASP A 37 8.40 -12.85 -8.84
CA ASP A 37 7.41 -13.94 -8.93
C ASP A 37 7.89 -15.36 -8.56
N GLN A 38 9.18 -15.55 -8.26
CA GLN A 38 9.72 -16.82 -7.78
C GLN A 38 9.51 -16.99 -6.27
N PRO A 39 9.15 -18.19 -5.79
CA PRO A 39 9.04 -18.47 -4.36
C PRO A 39 10.41 -18.38 -3.69
N VAL A 40 10.45 -17.77 -2.51
CA VAL A 40 11.63 -17.70 -1.64
C VAL A 40 11.31 -18.49 -0.38
N GLU A 41 12.09 -19.53 -0.10
CA GLU A 41 11.90 -20.38 1.08
C GLU A 41 12.88 -20.03 2.21
N GLY A 42 12.47 -20.32 3.44
CA GLY A 42 13.23 -20.16 4.66
C GLY A 42 13.57 -18.71 4.99
N ALA A 43 12.69 -17.74 4.68
CA ALA A 43 12.80 -16.39 5.23
C ALA A 43 12.20 -16.36 6.63
N SER A 44 12.85 -15.64 7.55
CA SER A 44 12.35 -15.46 8.91
C SER A 44 11.48 -14.22 8.99
N CYS A 45 10.19 -14.41 9.25
CA CYS A 45 9.21 -13.33 9.29
C CYS A 45 8.78 -12.99 10.70
N LYS A 46 8.75 -11.69 11.01
CA LYS A 46 8.20 -11.09 12.22
C LYS A 46 6.92 -10.34 11.86
N LEU A 47 5.81 -10.72 12.48
CA LEU A 47 4.50 -10.09 12.33
C LEU A 47 4.16 -9.32 13.62
N VAL A 48 3.69 -8.08 13.52
CA VAL A 48 3.43 -7.19 14.67
C VAL A 48 2.11 -6.46 14.49
N ASN A 49 1.25 -6.52 15.51
CA ASN A 49 0.11 -5.63 15.66
C ASN A 49 -0.02 -5.19 17.13
N SER A 50 -1.11 -4.51 17.49
CA SER A 50 -1.32 -4.03 18.86
C SER A 50 -1.60 -5.14 19.89
N LYS A 51 -1.79 -6.39 19.46
CA LYS A 51 -2.07 -7.54 20.34
C LYS A 51 -0.86 -8.43 20.56
N GLY A 52 0.16 -8.36 19.71
CA GLY A 52 1.36 -9.17 19.89
C GLY A 52 2.37 -9.08 18.78
N THR A 53 3.43 -9.85 18.97
CA THR A 53 4.48 -10.12 17.99
C THR A 53 4.56 -11.62 17.77
N TYR A 54 4.56 -12.03 16.51
CA TYR A 54 4.54 -13.42 16.08
C TYR A 54 5.69 -13.68 15.11
N TYR A 55 6.15 -14.92 15.08
CA TYR A 55 7.28 -15.33 14.24
C TYR A 55 6.91 -16.57 13.43
N VAL A 56 7.34 -16.60 12.17
CA VAL A 56 7.13 -17.73 11.27
C VAL A 56 8.26 -17.79 10.25
N ASN A 57 8.67 -19.00 9.87
CA ASN A 57 9.58 -19.20 8.75
C ASN A 57 8.76 -19.56 7.52
N THR A 58 9.07 -18.96 6.37
CA THR A 58 8.29 -19.14 5.13
C THR A 58 8.74 -20.33 4.29
N PRO A 59 7.85 -20.93 3.50
CA PRO A 59 6.40 -20.87 3.65
C PRO A 59 5.98 -21.49 4.99
N GLY A 60 5.05 -20.84 5.70
CA GLY A 60 4.64 -21.33 7.01
C GLY A 60 3.40 -20.63 7.54
N THR A 61 2.80 -21.23 8.56
CA THR A 61 1.53 -20.76 9.12
C THR A 61 1.69 -20.47 10.61
N VAL A 62 1.09 -19.38 11.08
CA VAL A 62 1.16 -18.94 12.47
C VAL A 62 -0.22 -18.46 12.94
N THR A 63 -0.54 -18.77 14.20
CA THR A 63 -1.74 -18.26 14.86
C THR A 63 -1.43 -16.88 15.44
N ILE A 64 -2.22 -15.88 15.05
CA ILE A 64 -2.10 -14.50 15.53
C ILE A 64 -3.40 -14.05 16.21
N ASN A 65 -3.31 -13.01 17.05
CA ASN A 65 -4.49 -12.33 17.57
C ASN A 65 -4.92 -11.23 16.59
N ARG A 66 -6.22 -11.17 16.30
CA ARG A 66 -6.86 -10.11 15.50
C ARG A 66 -6.79 -8.77 16.24
N ALA A 67 -6.55 -7.69 15.50
CA ALA A 67 -6.53 -6.34 16.06
C ALA A 67 -7.19 -5.34 15.11
N TYR A 68 -7.63 -4.21 15.66
CA TYR A 68 -8.17 -3.09 14.88
C TYR A 68 -7.11 -2.48 13.93
N GLY A 69 -5.87 -2.39 14.39
CA GLY A 69 -4.76 -1.83 13.61
C GLY A 69 -4.18 -2.82 12.61
N ASP A 70 -3.45 -2.29 11.63
CA ASP A 70 -2.76 -3.08 10.62
C ASP A 70 -1.71 -4.02 11.25
N LEU A 71 -1.50 -5.16 10.60
CA LEU A 71 -0.45 -6.11 10.94
C LEU A 71 0.78 -5.83 10.07
N SER A 72 1.86 -5.39 10.70
CA SER A 72 3.15 -5.16 10.03
C SER A 72 3.92 -6.47 9.93
N VAL A 73 4.44 -6.80 8.76
CA VAL A 73 5.22 -8.01 8.50
C VAL A 73 6.57 -7.60 7.95
N ARG A 74 7.64 -8.15 8.54
CA ARG A 74 9.00 -8.03 8.03
C ARG A 74 9.58 -9.42 7.87
N CYS A 75 10.05 -9.75 6.68
CA CYS A 75 10.72 -11.02 6.38
C CYS A 75 12.18 -10.76 6.02
N ASP A 76 13.08 -11.43 6.73
CA ASP A 76 14.53 -11.34 6.55
C ASP A 76 15.08 -12.68 5.99
N LYS A 77 16.02 -12.59 5.05
CA LYS A 77 16.74 -13.73 4.48
C LYS A 77 18.20 -13.31 4.24
N GLN A 78 19.14 -14.24 4.46
CA GLN A 78 20.56 -13.97 4.19
C GLN A 78 20.77 -13.52 2.75
N GLU A 79 21.62 -12.51 2.57
CA GLU A 79 22.02 -11.97 1.26
C GLU A 79 20.85 -11.46 0.39
N MET A 80 19.72 -11.10 1.02
CA MET A 80 18.55 -10.56 0.35
C MET A 80 18.01 -9.35 1.11
N GLU A 81 17.57 -8.34 0.39
CA GLU A 81 16.86 -7.21 1.00
C GLU A 81 15.55 -7.69 1.64
N ALA A 82 15.26 -7.16 2.83
CA ALA A 82 14.08 -7.56 3.60
C ALA A 82 12.79 -7.24 2.83
N GLY A 83 11.82 -8.15 2.89
CA GLY A 83 10.46 -7.88 2.43
C GLY A 83 9.64 -7.25 3.55
N LEU A 84 8.97 -6.13 3.28
CA LEU A 84 8.04 -5.51 4.23
C LEU A 84 6.61 -5.59 3.68
N ALA A 85 5.65 -5.93 4.53
CA ALA A 85 4.25 -5.88 4.17
C ALA A 85 3.40 -5.25 5.29
N THR A 86 2.46 -4.37 4.92
CA THR A 86 1.43 -3.85 5.83
C THR A 86 0.12 -4.52 5.49
N VAL A 87 -0.39 -5.32 6.41
CA VAL A 87 -1.58 -6.12 6.21
C VAL A 87 -2.77 -5.42 6.85
N LYS A 88 -3.72 -4.96 6.04
CA LYS A 88 -4.90 -4.21 6.50
C LYS A 88 -5.84 -5.11 7.27
N SER A 89 -6.27 -4.60 8.42
CA SER A 89 -7.35 -5.19 9.21
C SER A 89 -8.70 -4.83 8.58
N THR A 90 -9.56 -5.82 8.32
CA THR A 90 -10.92 -5.60 7.80
C THR A 90 -11.94 -5.98 8.85
N THR A 91 -12.93 -5.13 9.09
CA THR A 91 -14.07 -5.45 9.93
C THR A 91 -14.98 -6.44 9.21
N LYS A 92 -15.29 -7.60 9.81
CA LYS A 92 -16.24 -8.56 9.26
C LYS A 92 -17.59 -7.88 9.03
N ALA A 93 -18.19 -8.02 7.85
CA ALA A 93 -19.58 -7.61 7.62
C ALA A 93 -20.56 -8.32 8.58
N MET A 94 -20.23 -9.56 8.98
CA MET A 94 -20.97 -10.33 9.99
C MET A 94 -20.80 -9.83 11.43
N ALA A 95 -19.85 -8.93 11.73
CA ALA A 95 -19.75 -8.31 13.05
C ALA A 95 -20.96 -7.40 13.35
N PHE A 96 -21.69 -6.96 12.32
CA PHE A 96 -22.97 -6.26 12.46
C PHE A 96 -24.19 -7.21 12.42
N GLY A 97 -24.01 -8.51 12.12
CA GLY A 97 -25.09 -9.49 12.03
C GLY A 97 -25.67 -9.90 13.39
N ASN A 98 -24.90 -9.77 14.48
CA ASN A 98 -25.35 -10.07 15.85
C ASN A 98 -26.08 -8.90 16.54
N ILE A 99 -26.43 -7.84 15.81
CA ILE A 99 -27.29 -6.77 16.35
C ILE A 99 -28.65 -7.32 16.81
N LEU A 100 -29.11 -8.45 16.28
CA LEU A 100 -30.33 -9.15 16.69
C LEU A 100 -30.22 -9.90 18.04
N PHE A 101 -29.01 -10.23 18.53
CA PHE A 101 -28.83 -10.99 19.78
C PHE A 101 -27.99 -10.28 20.86
N GLY A 102 -27.16 -9.27 20.53
CA GLY A 102 -26.23 -8.63 21.49
C GLY A 102 -26.33 -7.10 21.65
N GLY A 103 -27.16 -6.43 20.83
CA GLY A 103 -27.32 -4.97 20.86
C GLY A 103 -26.01 -4.18 20.68
N ALA A 104 -26.05 -2.86 20.93
CA ALA A 104 -24.87 -1.99 20.84
C ALA A 104 -23.71 -2.41 21.78
N ILE A 105 -24.04 -3.15 22.85
CA ILE A 105 -23.07 -3.64 23.83
C ILE A 105 -22.18 -4.73 23.21
N GLY A 106 -22.75 -5.65 22.43
CA GLY A 106 -21.99 -6.70 21.73
C GLY A 106 -20.97 -6.12 20.75
N VAL A 107 -21.38 -5.11 19.96
CA VAL A 107 -20.49 -4.42 19.00
C VAL A 107 -19.32 -3.75 19.71
N ALA A 108 -19.54 -3.14 20.88
CA ALA A 108 -18.47 -2.51 21.67
C ALA A 108 -17.47 -3.53 22.22
N VAL A 109 -17.94 -4.69 22.70
CA VAL A 109 -17.09 -5.74 23.27
C VAL A 109 -16.32 -6.50 22.18
N ASP A 110 -16.94 -6.78 21.04
CA ASP A 110 -16.31 -7.48 19.91
C ASP A 110 -15.22 -6.64 19.22
N THR A 111 -15.41 -5.32 19.16
CA THR A 111 -14.38 -4.40 18.65
C THR A 111 -13.22 -4.22 19.65
N ALA A 112 -13.50 -4.12 20.95
CA ALA A 112 -12.46 -4.00 21.98
C ALA A 112 -11.59 -5.28 22.10
N SER A 113 -12.23 -6.45 22.07
CA SER A 113 -11.54 -7.74 22.13
C SER A 113 -10.75 -8.04 20.84
N GLY A 114 -11.14 -7.45 19.71
CA GLY A 114 -10.54 -7.65 18.40
C GLY A 114 -11.27 -8.70 17.55
N ALA A 115 -12.34 -9.32 18.07
CA ALA A 115 -13.11 -10.35 17.39
C ALA A 115 -13.89 -9.85 16.15
N ALA A 116 -14.09 -8.54 16.04
CA ALA A 116 -14.75 -7.90 14.90
C ALA A 116 -13.87 -7.81 13.63
N TYR A 117 -12.58 -8.14 13.71
CA TYR A 117 -11.62 -7.89 12.65
C TYR A 117 -11.02 -9.17 12.05
N ASP A 118 -10.54 -9.10 10.82
CA ASP A 118 -9.73 -10.13 10.17
C ASP A 118 -8.52 -9.54 9.46
N TYR A 119 -7.46 -10.35 9.39
CA TYR A 119 -6.43 -10.24 8.34
C TYR A 119 -6.60 -11.38 7.34
N PRO A 120 -6.10 -11.26 6.09
CA PRO A 120 -6.24 -12.32 5.10
C PRO A 120 -5.56 -13.61 5.56
N GLU A 121 -6.12 -14.74 5.15
CA GLU A 121 -5.60 -16.07 5.49
C GLU A 121 -4.23 -16.35 4.89
N VAL A 122 -3.91 -15.72 3.75
CA VAL A 122 -2.61 -15.82 3.08
C VAL A 122 -2.01 -14.41 2.92
N ILE A 123 -0.81 -14.22 3.44
CA ILE A 123 0.00 -13.02 3.27
C ILE A 123 1.16 -13.37 2.34
N MET A 124 1.17 -12.74 1.16
CA MET A 124 2.32 -12.80 0.25
C MET A 124 3.23 -11.59 0.50
N VAL A 125 4.49 -11.86 0.84
CA VAL A 125 5.52 -10.84 1.06
C VAL A 125 6.50 -10.83 -0.11
N ARG A 126 6.63 -9.69 -0.78
CA ARG A 126 7.64 -9.49 -1.83
C ARG A 126 8.97 -9.04 -1.22
N MET A 127 10.00 -9.88 -1.33
CA MET A 127 11.34 -9.59 -0.83
C MET A 127 11.96 -8.41 -1.57
N GLY A 128 12.70 -7.54 -0.86
CA GLY A 128 13.30 -6.32 -1.40
C GLY A 128 12.31 -5.20 -1.74
N THR A 129 11.04 -5.35 -1.37
CA THR A 129 10.02 -4.30 -1.57
C THR A 129 9.13 -4.18 -0.33
N ASN A 130 8.44 -3.05 -0.25
CA ASN A 130 7.33 -2.87 0.68
C ASN A 130 6.03 -3.28 -0.06
N SER A 131 4.99 -3.75 0.62
CA SER A 131 3.70 -4.11 -0.01
C SER A 131 2.54 -3.86 0.96
N ILE A 132 1.35 -3.53 0.46
CA ILE A 132 0.13 -3.53 1.30
C ILE A 132 -0.73 -4.71 0.91
N VAL A 133 -1.11 -5.51 1.90
CA VAL A 133 -1.93 -6.71 1.72
C VAL A 133 -3.26 -6.46 2.40
N SER A 134 -4.37 -6.53 1.66
CA SER A 134 -5.71 -6.36 2.22
C SER A 134 -6.59 -7.54 1.82
N ILE A 135 -7.56 -7.89 2.66
CA ILE A 135 -8.58 -8.87 2.29
C ILE A 135 -9.40 -8.29 1.12
N PRO A 136 -9.51 -8.99 -0.03
CA PRO A 136 -10.42 -8.56 -1.08
C PRO A 136 -11.86 -8.72 -0.57
N THR A 137 -12.68 -7.68 -0.70
CA THR A 137 -14.12 -7.78 -0.42
C THR A 137 -14.77 -8.56 -1.56
N VAL A 138 -14.62 -9.88 -1.56
CA VAL A 138 -15.41 -10.79 -2.39
C VAL A 138 -16.32 -11.59 -1.47
N ALA A 139 -17.59 -11.18 -1.46
CA ALA A 139 -18.67 -12.03 -1.03
C ALA A 139 -18.76 -13.21 -2.02
N GLY A 140 -18.10 -14.31 -1.68
CA GLY A 140 -18.22 -15.59 -2.37
C GLY A 140 -17.23 -15.80 -3.52
N GLY A 141 -16.45 -16.88 -3.39
CA GLY A 141 -15.77 -17.52 -4.52
C GLY A 141 -14.30 -17.15 -4.69
N MET A 142 -13.48 -18.20 -4.72
CA MET A 142 -12.05 -18.19 -5.03
C MET A 142 -11.70 -17.24 -6.17
N GLY A 143 -10.94 -16.18 -5.85
CA GLY A 143 -10.48 -15.20 -6.83
C GLY A 143 -9.60 -14.16 -6.15
N HIS A 144 -8.32 -14.47 -5.98
CA HIS A 144 -7.33 -13.50 -5.51
C HIS A 144 -7.12 -12.44 -6.59
N THR A 145 -7.83 -11.31 -6.49
CA THR A 145 -7.36 -10.05 -7.07
C THR A 145 -6.68 -9.28 -5.95
N GLU A 146 -5.38 -9.52 -5.82
CA GLU A 146 -4.47 -8.67 -5.07
C GLU A 146 -4.59 -7.25 -5.64
N VAL A 147 -5.36 -6.37 -4.98
CA VAL A 147 -5.24 -4.93 -5.25
C VAL A 147 -3.92 -4.52 -4.63
N SER A 148 -2.82 -4.75 -5.37
CA SER A 148 -1.46 -4.43 -4.99
C SER A 148 -1.34 -2.90 -4.92
N LEU A 149 -1.70 -2.32 -3.79
CA LEU A 149 -1.55 -0.89 -3.58
C LEU A 149 -0.04 -0.56 -3.57
N PRO A 150 0.40 0.51 -4.25
CA PRO A 150 1.81 0.79 -4.35
C PRO A 150 2.40 1.05 -2.97
N ALA A 151 3.59 0.51 -2.73
CA ALA A 151 4.22 0.62 -1.43
C ALA A 151 4.71 2.04 -1.13
N PRO A 152 4.96 2.38 0.15
CA PRO A 152 5.64 3.62 0.49
C PRO A 152 6.96 3.71 -0.27
N SER A 153 7.09 4.73 -1.10
CA SER A 153 8.32 4.94 -1.88
C SER A 153 9.45 5.46 -1.00
N GLY A 154 9.10 6.12 0.12
CA GLY A 154 9.99 6.89 0.98
C GLY A 154 10.59 8.14 0.29
N TYR A 155 9.90 8.65 -0.73
CA TYR A 155 10.21 9.92 -1.38
C TYR A 155 10.07 11.11 -0.41
N ALA A 156 9.03 11.13 0.42
CA ALA A 156 8.78 12.20 1.38
C ALA A 156 7.92 11.72 2.55
N ASP A 157 8.00 12.45 3.67
CA ASP A 157 7.00 12.38 4.74
C ASP A 157 5.64 12.87 4.23
N ILE A 158 4.55 12.24 4.67
CA ILE A 158 3.19 12.61 4.24
C ILE A 158 2.84 14.07 4.59
N ASN A 159 3.40 14.62 5.67
CA ASN A 159 3.13 15.99 6.09
C ASN A 159 4.02 17.02 5.36
N ASN A 160 4.98 16.57 4.54
CA ASN A 160 5.87 17.46 3.81
C ASN A 160 5.20 17.97 2.52
N VAL A 161 4.47 19.08 2.65
CA VAL A 161 3.80 19.75 1.52
C VAL A 161 4.80 20.24 0.46
N ASP A 162 6.00 20.65 0.86
CA ASP A 162 7.01 21.16 -0.07
C ASP A 162 7.60 20.08 -0.97
N ALA A 163 7.50 18.81 -0.57
CA ALA A 163 7.91 17.68 -1.40
C ALA A 163 6.97 17.43 -2.60
N VAL A 164 5.77 18.00 -2.62
CA VAL A 164 4.87 17.89 -3.78
C VAL A 164 5.53 18.59 -4.98
N PRO A 165 5.82 17.87 -6.08
CA PRO A 165 6.65 18.37 -7.19
C PRO A 165 6.12 19.65 -7.86
N TYR A 166 4.80 19.88 -7.79
CA TYR A 166 4.16 21.03 -8.41
C TYR A 166 3.66 22.01 -7.36
N ALA A 167 4.17 23.25 -7.38
CA ALA A 167 3.76 24.31 -6.46
C ALA A 167 2.23 24.54 -6.48
N ARG A 168 1.60 24.47 -7.66
CA ARG A 168 0.15 24.59 -7.84
C ARG A 168 -0.65 23.52 -7.09
N ALA A 169 -0.11 22.32 -6.94
CA ALA A 169 -0.78 21.20 -6.29
C ALA A 169 -0.64 21.21 -4.77
N ARG A 170 0.29 21.99 -4.19
CA ARG A 170 0.55 22.06 -2.74
C ARG A 170 -0.66 22.50 -1.92
N ARG A 171 -1.43 23.48 -2.42
CA ARG A 171 -2.68 23.91 -1.79
C ARG A 171 -3.68 22.77 -1.75
N GLY A 172 -3.87 22.07 -2.86
CA GLY A 172 -4.73 20.89 -2.94
C GLY A 172 -4.28 19.76 -2.02
N TYR A 173 -2.96 19.56 -1.90
CA TYR A 173 -2.39 18.56 -1.03
C TYR A 173 -2.64 18.89 0.46
N THR A 174 -2.55 20.16 0.84
CA THR A 174 -2.91 20.60 2.20
C THR A 174 -4.37 20.27 2.53
N GLU A 175 -5.29 20.49 1.59
CA GLU A 175 -6.69 20.10 1.76
C GLU A 175 -6.87 18.58 1.89
N TYR A 176 -6.09 17.80 1.12
CA TYR A 176 -6.07 16.34 1.20
C TYR A 176 -5.61 15.82 2.56
N LEU A 177 -4.58 16.44 3.16
CA LEU A 177 -4.08 16.06 4.49
C LEU A 177 -5.18 16.16 5.54
N ALA A 178 -6.05 17.17 5.45
CA ALA A 178 -7.17 17.36 6.37
C ALA A 178 -8.37 16.40 6.16
N ARG A 179 -8.38 15.56 5.10
CA ARG A 179 -9.49 14.65 4.82
C ARG A 179 -9.40 13.33 5.60
N LYS A 180 -10.56 12.73 5.85
CA LYS A 180 -10.69 11.39 6.45
C LYS A 180 -10.31 10.29 5.46
N ALA A 181 -9.60 9.28 5.95
CA ALA A 181 -9.34 8.05 5.22
C ALA A 181 -10.63 7.22 5.02
N PRO A 182 -10.70 6.33 4.01
CA PRO A 182 -9.70 6.13 2.96
C PRO A 182 -9.67 7.29 1.96
N LYS A 183 -8.47 7.74 1.55
CA LYS A 183 -8.26 8.91 0.69
C LYS A 183 -7.10 8.71 -0.29
N ALA A 184 -7.13 9.43 -1.41
CA ALA A 184 -6.07 9.38 -2.42
C ALA A 184 -5.85 10.74 -3.08
N PHE A 185 -4.60 11.04 -3.40
CA PHE A 185 -4.16 12.24 -4.07
C PHE A 185 -3.39 11.90 -5.34
N VAL A 186 -3.85 12.43 -6.46
CA VAL A 186 -3.32 12.17 -7.80
C VAL A 186 -2.77 13.47 -8.37
N LEU A 187 -1.57 13.40 -8.93
CA LEU A 187 -0.93 14.49 -9.67
C LEU A 187 -1.01 14.23 -11.17
N ALA A 188 -1.01 15.31 -11.93
CA ALA A 188 -0.89 15.33 -13.38
C ALA A 188 0.09 16.43 -13.81
N ASP A 189 0.49 16.41 -15.08
CA ASP A 189 1.40 17.42 -15.64
C ASP A 189 0.86 18.84 -15.47
N GLY A 190 1.73 19.85 -15.47
CA GLY A 190 1.33 21.25 -15.27
C GLY A 190 0.79 21.58 -13.87
N GLY A 191 0.93 20.66 -12.91
CA GLY A 191 0.48 20.85 -11.53
C GLY A 191 -1.03 20.70 -11.33
N HIS A 192 -1.71 20.04 -12.26
CA HIS A 192 -3.08 19.59 -12.07
C HIS A 192 -3.16 18.48 -11.03
N TYR A 193 -4.27 18.41 -10.31
CA TYR A 193 -4.48 17.39 -9.29
C TYR A 193 -5.95 17.01 -9.15
N ALA A 194 -6.18 15.82 -8.60
CA ALA A 194 -7.49 15.34 -8.16
C ALA A 194 -7.31 14.58 -6.85
N PHE A 195 -8.32 14.62 -5.99
CA PHE A 195 -8.30 13.83 -4.76
C PHE A 195 -9.70 13.38 -4.39
N TRP A 196 -9.77 12.25 -3.70
CA TRP A 196 -11.00 11.70 -3.16
C TRP A 196 -10.75 11.22 -1.73
N SER A 197 -11.79 11.22 -0.89
CA SER A 197 -11.66 10.89 0.53
C SER A 197 -12.92 10.29 1.12
N ASN A 198 -12.81 9.72 2.33
CA ASN A 198 -13.90 9.06 3.05
C ASN A 198 -14.62 8.01 2.19
N ASN A 199 -13.85 7.26 1.38
CA ASN A 199 -14.41 6.31 0.43
C ASN A 199 -13.44 5.17 0.18
N LYS A 200 -13.91 3.91 0.26
CA LYS A 200 -13.08 2.73 0.04
C LYS A 200 -12.43 2.64 -1.35
N ASP A 201 -13.02 3.28 -2.37
CA ASP A 201 -12.51 3.29 -3.74
C ASP A 201 -11.79 4.63 -4.04
N ALA A 202 -11.24 5.30 -3.02
CA ALA A 202 -10.68 6.65 -3.16
C ALA A 202 -9.61 6.76 -4.25
N ILE A 203 -8.75 5.75 -4.41
CA ILE A 203 -7.70 5.73 -5.44
C ILE A 203 -8.33 5.68 -6.83
N GLU A 204 -9.26 4.74 -7.06
CA GLU A 204 -9.95 4.60 -8.35
C GLU A 204 -10.72 5.86 -8.70
N ARG A 205 -11.41 6.47 -7.72
CA ARG A 205 -12.16 7.71 -7.92
C ARG A 205 -11.26 8.91 -8.18
N ALA A 206 -10.14 9.05 -7.46
CA ALA A 206 -9.20 10.14 -7.70
C ALA A 206 -8.54 10.02 -9.08
N MET A 207 -8.14 8.81 -9.48
CA MET A 207 -7.57 8.54 -10.80
C MET A 207 -8.61 8.72 -11.91
N GLY A 208 -9.85 8.26 -11.70
CA GLY A 208 -10.98 8.49 -12.61
C GLY A 208 -11.23 9.97 -12.81
N GLN A 209 -11.36 10.74 -11.72
CA GLN A 209 -11.58 12.17 -11.78
C GLN A 209 -10.45 12.93 -12.48
N CYS A 210 -9.19 12.50 -12.30
CA CYS A 210 -8.07 13.07 -13.04
C CYS A 210 -8.21 12.87 -14.56
N ARG A 211 -8.61 11.67 -14.98
CA ARG A 211 -8.84 11.33 -16.41
C ARG A 211 -10.07 12.01 -16.98
N ASP A 212 -11.16 12.11 -16.21
CA ASP A 212 -12.40 12.75 -16.63
C ASP A 212 -12.20 14.24 -16.90
N LYS A 213 -11.32 14.86 -16.11
CA LYS A 213 -10.83 16.24 -16.33
C LYS A 213 -9.85 16.38 -17.50
N LYS A 214 -9.56 15.29 -18.21
CA LYS A 214 -8.65 15.25 -19.38
C LYS A 214 -7.22 15.73 -19.07
N PHE A 215 -6.77 15.57 -17.83
CA PHE A 215 -5.37 15.86 -17.48
C PHE A 215 -4.44 14.78 -18.03
N THR A 216 -3.20 15.17 -18.35
CA THR A 216 -2.18 14.26 -18.86
C THR A 216 -1.31 13.73 -17.72
N ALA A 217 -0.83 12.49 -17.88
CA ALA A 217 0.05 11.81 -16.92
C ALA A 217 -0.49 11.73 -15.47
N CYS A 218 -1.77 11.42 -15.31
CA CYS A 218 -2.37 11.12 -14.00
C CYS A 218 -1.59 10.02 -13.27
N ARG A 219 -0.98 10.34 -12.13
CA ARG A 219 -0.20 9.43 -11.30
C ARG A 219 -0.55 9.61 -9.83
N LEU A 220 -0.67 8.49 -9.13
CA LEU A 220 -0.88 8.48 -7.69
C LEU A 220 0.36 9.06 -6.99
N TYR A 221 0.15 10.09 -6.17
CA TYR A 221 1.20 10.68 -5.35
C TYR A 221 1.16 10.13 -3.92
N ALA A 222 -0.03 10.11 -3.33
CA ALA A 222 -0.24 9.59 -1.99
C ALA A 222 -1.63 8.95 -1.87
N TYR A 223 -1.76 8.01 -0.94
CA TYR A 223 -3.05 7.54 -0.42
C TYR A 223 -2.95 7.35 1.09
N ASP A 224 -4.03 7.64 1.79
CA ASP A 224 -4.07 7.74 3.25
C ASP A 224 -2.85 8.53 3.78
N ASP A 225 -1.94 7.82 4.45
CA ASP A 225 -0.74 8.38 5.07
C ASP A 225 0.55 7.93 4.36
N ILE A 226 0.45 7.46 3.12
CA ILE A 226 1.54 6.85 2.36
C ILE A 226 1.83 7.64 1.09
N VAL A 227 3.08 8.10 0.95
CA VAL A 227 3.61 8.67 -0.29
C VAL A 227 4.20 7.56 -1.15
N VAL A 228 3.78 7.49 -2.41
CA VAL A 228 4.21 6.46 -3.38
C VAL A 228 4.92 7.03 -4.60
N TRP A 229 5.14 8.34 -4.61
CA TRP A 229 5.85 9.01 -5.68
C TRP A 229 7.30 8.49 -5.80
N PRO A 230 7.81 8.17 -7.01
CA PRO A 230 9.14 7.58 -7.16
C PRO A 230 10.26 8.51 -6.67
N ARG A 231 11.32 7.94 -6.05
CA ARG A 231 12.49 8.70 -5.58
C ARG A 231 13.40 9.21 -6.71
N ASP A 232 13.34 8.59 -7.88
CA ASP A 232 14.36 8.77 -8.89
C ASP A 232 14.32 10.15 -9.56
N ALA A 233 15.40 10.91 -9.36
CA ALA A 233 15.71 12.15 -10.08
C ALA A 233 15.65 11.98 -11.62
N ARG A 234 15.94 10.77 -12.14
CA ARG A 234 15.86 10.45 -13.58
C ARG A 234 14.42 10.42 -14.12
N THR A 235 13.44 10.09 -13.29
CA THR A 235 12.01 10.11 -13.67
C THR A 235 11.44 11.51 -13.52
N THR A 236 11.82 12.25 -12.48
CA THR A 236 11.45 13.67 -12.31
C THR A 236 11.98 14.52 -13.47
N GLN A 237 13.22 14.26 -13.92
CA GLN A 237 13.79 14.96 -15.08
C GLN A 237 13.11 14.57 -16.39
N ARG A 238 12.64 13.33 -16.56
CA ARG A 238 11.84 12.93 -17.74
C ARG A 238 10.42 13.50 -17.76
N VAL A 239 9.82 13.74 -16.60
CA VAL A 239 8.49 14.38 -16.49
C VAL A 239 8.62 15.89 -16.68
N ALA A 240 9.57 16.53 -15.99
CA ALA A 240 9.84 17.96 -16.13
C ALA A 240 10.38 18.34 -17.53
N ALA A 241 11.17 17.47 -18.18
CA ALA A 241 11.66 17.72 -19.54
C ALA A 241 10.59 17.54 -20.62
N LYS A 242 9.44 16.92 -20.32
CA LYS A 242 8.33 16.77 -21.28
C LYS A 242 7.47 18.04 -21.38
N ASP A 243 7.61 18.96 -20.43
CA ASP A 243 6.94 20.28 -20.41
C ASP A 243 7.73 21.37 -21.16
N VAL A 244 8.90 21.05 -21.74
CA VAL A 244 9.62 21.94 -22.65
C VAL A 244 9.42 21.46 -24.08
N SER A 245 8.39 21.97 -24.75
CA SER A 245 8.31 21.89 -26.22
C SER A 245 9.41 22.76 -26.84
N PRO A 246 10.06 22.32 -27.94
CA PRO A 246 11.07 23.12 -28.63
C PRO A 246 10.38 24.27 -29.37
N GLY A 247 10.46 25.47 -28.78
CA GLY A 247 10.23 26.71 -29.51
C GLY A 247 11.36 26.93 -30.50
N VAL A 248 11.04 26.80 -31.79
CA VAL A 248 11.68 27.37 -32.98
C VAL A 248 13.10 27.92 -32.77
N ALA A 249 14.11 27.16 -33.22
CA ALA A 249 15.45 27.68 -33.44
C ALA A 249 15.44 28.69 -34.59
N GLY A 250 15.53 29.98 -34.25
CA GLY A 250 15.97 31.02 -35.17
C GLY A 250 17.49 30.91 -35.37
N ASN A 251 17.91 30.84 -36.63
CA ASN A 251 19.29 30.68 -37.07
C ASN A 251 20.26 31.71 -36.43
N ALA A 252 21.35 31.22 -35.86
CA ALA A 252 22.60 31.96 -35.75
C ALA A 252 23.75 31.03 -36.19
N ALA A 253 24.42 31.45 -37.26
CA ALA A 253 25.51 30.74 -37.91
C ALA A 253 26.76 30.61 -37.01
N PRO A 254 27.59 29.56 -37.17
CA PRO A 254 28.82 29.40 -36.42
C PRO A 254 29.94 30.32 -36.95
N PRO A 255 30.84 30.83 -36.09
CA PRO A 255 32.09 31.42 -36.56
C PRO A 255 33.02 30.32 -37.09
N ALA A 256 33.58 30.58 -38.28
CA ALA A 256 34.55 29.73 -38.94
C ALA A 256 35.86 29.65 -38.12
N GLY A 257 36.29 28.43 -37.81
CA GLY A 257 37.62 28.12 -37.30
C GLY A 257 38.54 27.69 -38.43
N ASP A 258 39.63 28.43 -38.56
CA ASP A 258 41.00 28.03 -38.88
C ASP A 258 41.27 26.95 -39.95
N THR A 259 41.86 27.41 -41.05
CA THR A 259 42.61 26.58 -42.01
C THR A 259 44.10 26.92 -41.90
N PRO A 260 45.02 25.94 -41.83
CA PRO A 260 46.46 26.20 -41.87
C PRO A 260 47.03 25.98 -43.29
N ALA A 261 47.88 26.89 -43.78
CA ALA A 261 48.83 26.60 -44.85
C ALA A 261 49.97 27.66 -44.94
N LEU A 262 51.15 27.23 -44.48
CA LEU A 262 52.52 27.36 -45.03
C LEU A 262 52.90 28.43 -46.08
N THR A 263 54.17 28.86 -45.95
CA THR A 263 55.10 29.54 -46.90
C THR A 263 54.93 31.06 -47.04
N GLY A 264 55.96 31.92 -47.03
CA GLY A 264 57.40 31.80 -46.87
C GLY A 264 58.06 33.17 -47.12
N GLY A 265 59.16 33.47 -46.43
CA GLY A 265 60.30 34.24 -46.95
C GLY A 265 60.31 35.79 -46.95
N ALA A 266 61.51 36.30 -46.61
CA ALA A 266 62.07 37.66 -46.75
C ALA A 266 61.54 38.74 -45.78
N GLY A 267 62.33 39.51 -45.04
CA GLY A 267 63.77 39.69 -44.94
C GLY A 267 64.05 41.10 -44.39
N GLN A 268 65.19 41.27 -43.68
CA GLN A 268 65.83 42.54 -43.26
C GLN A 268 65.11 43.34 -42.14
N ALA A 269 65.75 44.09 -41.25
CA ALA A 269 67.12 44.27 -40.75
C ALA A 269 67.04 45.30 -39.59
N LEU A 270 68.15 45.44 -38.84
CA LEU A 270 68.52 46.55 -37.92
C LEU A 270 67.90 46.47 -36.50
N ASN A 271 68.57 46.04 -35.43
CA ASN A 271 69.88 46.36 -34.81
C ASN A 271 69.80 47.57 -33.85
N ARG A 272 70.05 47.26 -32.56
CA ARG A 272 70.35 48.13 -31.39
C ARG A 272 69.29 49.07 -30.84
#